data_AF-J8EFI5-F1
#
_entry.id   AF-J8EFI5-F1
#
_cell.length_a   1.000
_cell.length_b   1.000
_cell.length_c   1.000
_cell.angle_alpha   90.00
_cell.angle_beta   90.00
_cell.angle_gamma   90.00
#
_symmetry.space_group_name_H-M   'P 1'
#
loop_
_entity.id
_entity.type
_entity.pdbx_description
1 polymer ?
#
loop_
_entity_poly.entity_id
_entity_poly.type
_entity_poly.pdbx_seq_one_letter_code
_entity_poly.pdbx_strand_id
1 'polypeptide(L)'
;GCSAWKCKCECGTVKVVIGKNLAYGKTKACGKCRTKHGHQRVGKTTSEYSSWHKMKQRCLNPNDKRYYDYGGRGITICERWYQFEHFIEDMGLKPGEDYSIERIDNNKGYYKENCVWADRKTQQRNTRASKSNKLGLKGVTYDKSRGKYVAQLYANGKNVLHKRFDTLEEAIKSRKEAEDKNWKSS
;
A
#
# COMPACT_ATOMS: atom_id res chain seq x y z
N GLY A 1 -51.64 10.67 1.74
CA GLY A 1 -50.38 11.07 1.09
C GLY A 1 -49.20 10.69 1.96
N CYS A 2 -48.07 10.26 1.38
CA CYS A 2 -46.85 10.02 2.15
C CYS A 2 -46.17 11.35 2.49
N SER A 3 -46.43 11.91 3.67
CA SER A 3 -45.73 13.10 4.16
C SER A 3 -44.23 12.82 4.28
N ALA A 4 -43.39 13.76 3.85
CA ALA A 4 -41.94 13.70 3.97
C ALA A 4 -41.44 14.88 4.82
N TRP A 5 -40.41 14.63 5.62
CA TRP A 5 -39.89 15.56 6.60
C TRP A 5 -38.42 15.85 6.34
N LYS A 6 -38.04 17.12 6.37
CA LYS A 6 -36.64 17.55 6.28
C LYS A 6 -35.99 17.40 7.65
N CYS A 7 -35.13 16.39 7.79
CA CYS A 7 -34.46 16.06 9.05
C CYS A 7 -33.02 16.57 9.02
N LYS A 8 -32.56 17.20 10.10
CA LYS A 8 -31.17 17.56 10.35
C LYS A 8 -30.58 16.61 11.39
N CYS A 9 -29.46 15.98 11.08
CA CYS A 9 -28.73 15.14 12.02
C CYS A 9 -27.69 15.96 12.78
N GLU A 10 -27.27 15.50 13.96
CA GLU A 10 -26.18 16.09 14.76
C GLU A 10 -24.89 16.27 13.96
N CYS A 11 -24.65 15.37 12.99
CA CYS A 11 -23.55 15.41 12.02
C CYS A 11 -23.60 16.61 11.04
N GLY A 12 -24.65 17.44 11.11
CA GLY A 12 -24.92 18.56 10.21
C GLY A 12 -25.62 18.19 8.90
N THR A 13 -25.68 16.90 8.54
CA THR A 13 -26.35 16.44 7.31
C THR A 13 -27.85 16.63 7.38
N VAL A 14 -28.41 17.24 6.32
CA VAL A 14 -29.85 17.43 6.14
C VAL A 14 -30.36 16.49 5.05
N LYS A 15 -31.47 15.79 5.30
CA LYS A 15 -32.10 14.91 4.31
C LYS A 15 -33.63 14.94 4.42
N VAL A 16 -34.31 14.75 3.30
CA VAL A 16 -35.75 14.53 3.27
C VAL A 16 -36.02 13.05 3.52
N VAL A 17 -36.81 12.74 4.54
CA VAL A 17 -37.14 11.36 4.95
C VAL A 17 -38.65 11.20 4.92
N ILE A 18 -39.12 10.10 4.35
CA ILE A 18 -40.56 9.77 4.37
C ILE A 18 -40.99 9.54 5.82
N GLY A 19 -42.08 10.18 6.24
CA GLY A 19 -42.57 10.18 7.63
C GLY A 19 -42.77 8.79 8.21
N LYS A 20 -43.25 7.83 7.40
CA LYS A 20 -43.38 6.42 7.82
C LYS A 20 -42.04 5.82 8.28
N ASN A 21 -40.93 6.16 7.62
CA ASN A 21 -39.61 5.63 7.95
C ASN A 21 -39.03 6.24 9.23
N LEU A 22 -39.50 7.43 9.62
CA LEU A 22 -39.18 8.04 10.91
C LEU A 22 -40.04 7.43 12.02
N ALA A 23 -41.36 7.37 11.83
CA ALA A 23 -42.30 6.84 12.81
C ALA A 23 -42.01 5.38 13.19
N TYR A 24 -41.69 4.53 12.22
CA TYR A 24 -41.32 3.13 12.45
C TYR A 24 -39.85 2.92 12.84
N GLY A 25 -39.09 3.98 13.10
CA GLY A 25 -37.69 3.89 13.53
C GLY A 25 -36.73 3.28 12.50
N LYS A 26 -37.11 3.19 11.22
CA LYS A 26 -36.25 2.67 10.14
C LYS A 26 -35.10 3.62 9.80
N THR A 27 -35.24 4.90 10.13
CA THR A 27 -34.22 5.93 9.91
C THR A 27 -33.74 6.53 11.23
N LYS A 28 -32.64 5.99 11.78
CA LYS A 28 -32.08 6.41 13.09
C LYS A 28 -30.84 7.31 13.00
N ALA A 29 -30.21 7.43 11.83
CA ALA A 29 -28.99 8.24 11.65
C ALA A 29 -28.85 8.75 10.21
N CYS A 30 -27.99 9.78 10.03
CA CYS A 30 -27.56 10.26 8.70
C CYS A 30 -26.71 9.19 7.99
N GLY A 31 -26.64 9.21 6.65
CA GLY A 31 -25.80 8.27 5.90
C GLY A 31 -24.34 8.30 6.35
N LYS A 32 -23.83 9.51 6.62
CA LYS A 32 -22.49 9.78 7.16
C LYS A 32 -22.24 9.13 8.54
N CYS A 33 -23.25 9.07 9.42
CA CYS A 33 -23.13 8.46 10.75
C CYS A 33 -23.52 6.98 10.78
N ARG A 34 -24.08 6.44 9.69
CA ARG A 34 -24.39 5.01 9.56
C ARG A 34 -23.18 4.16 9.17
N THR A 35 -22.13 4.80 8.67
CA THR A 35 -20.93 4.11 8.22
C THR A 35 -19.90 4.08 9.36
N LYS A 36 -19.59 2.88 9.88
CA LYS A 36 -18.51 2.67 10.86
C LYS A 36 -17.13 3.15 10.37
N HIS A 37 -16.97 3.25 9.05
CA HIS A 37 -15.82 3.86 8.38
C HIS A 37 -16.40 4.68 7.22
N GLY A 38 -16.18 6.00 7.18
CA GLY A 38 -16.86 7.02 6.35
C GLY A 38 -16.83 6.88 4.82
N HIS A 39 -16.77 5.67 4.26
CA HIS A 39 -16.45 5.40 2.86
C HIS A 39 -17.38 4.38 2.16
N GLN A 40 -18.48 3.92 2.75
CA GLN A 40 -19.34 2.96 2.03
C GLN A 40 -20.21 3.63 0.96
N ARG A 41 -19.87 3.41 -0.32
CA ARG A 41 -20.88 3.30 -1.38
C ARG A 41 -21.72 2.06 -1.03
N VAL A 42 -23.05 2.21 -0.96
CA VAL A 42 -23.98 1.14 -0.57
C VAL A 42 -23.61 -0.18 -1.26
N GLY A 43 -23.32 -1.22 -0.46
CA GLY A 43 -23.07 -2.59 -0.95
C GLY A 43 -21.64 -2.95 -1.37
N LYS A 44 -20.65 -2.04 -1.31
CA LYS A 44 -19.23 -2.38 -1.62
C LYS A 44 -18.26 -1.78 -0.59
N THR A 45 -17.37 -2.60 -0.04
CA THR A 45 -16.15 -2.13 0.66
C THR A 45 -15.31 -1.30 -0.30
N THR A 46 -14.73 -0.18 0.14
CA THR A 46 -13.83 0.59 -0.73
C THR A 46 -12.56 -0.18 -1.07
N SER A 47 -11.97 0.17 -2.21
CA SER A 47 -10.74 -0.47 -2.68
C SER A 47 -9.57 -0.20 -1.72
N GLU A 48 -9.57 0.93 -1.02
CA GLU A 48 -8.60 1.31 0.01
C GLU A 48 -8.79 0.47 1.28
N TYR A 49 -10.03 0.32 1.76
CA TYR A 49 -10.31 -0.53 2.92
C TYR A 49 -9.92 -1.98 2.64
N SER A 50 -10.21 -2.47 1.42
CA SER A 50 -9.78 -3.81 1.00
C SER A 50 -8.25 -3.94 0.99
N SER A 51 -7.53 -2.92 0.50
CA SER A 51 -6.06 -2.89 0.50
C SER A 51 -5.49 -2.92 1.92
N TRP A 52 -6.01 -2.06 2.80
CA TRP A 52 -5.62 -1.99 4.21
C TRP A 52 -5.93 -3.30 4.95
N HIS A 53 -7.12 -3.86 4.76
CA HIS A 53 -7.51 -5.11 5.38
C HIS A 53 -6.60 -6.26 4.94
N LYS A 54 -6.35 -6.39 3.63
CA LYS A 54 -5.42 -7.39 3.08
C LYS A 54 -3.99 -7.19 3.59
N MET A 55 -3.53 -5.95 3.73
CA MET A 55 -2.23 -5.64 4.36
C MET A 55 -2.18 -6.19 5.79
N LYS A 56 -3.20 -5.92 6.62
CA LYS A 56 -3.30 -6.45 8.00
C LYS A 56 -3.31 -7.97 8.04
N GLN A 57 -4.08 -8.63 7.18
CA GLN A 57 -4.13 -10.09 7.12
C GLN A 57 -2.74 -10.68 6.86
N ARG A 58 -2.03 -10.21 5.84
CA ARG A 58 -0.69 -10.73 5.49
C ARG A 58 0.34 -10.55 6.61
N CYS A 59 0.25 -9.47 7.41
CA CYS A 59 1.26 -9.18 8.43
C CYS A 59 0.93 -9.76 9.81
N LEU A 60 -0.37 -9.87 10.15
CA LEU A 60 -0.80 -10.11 11.53
C LEU A 60 -1.56 -11.42 11.72
N ASN A 61 -2.00 -12.08 10.64
CA ASN A 61 -2.76 -13.33 10.72
C ASN A 61 -1.88 -14.52 10.29
N PRO A 62 -1.39 -15.35 11.22
CA PRO A 62 -0.60 -16.55 10.91
C PRO A 62 -1.30 -17.56 9.98
N ASN A 63 -2.63 -17.52 9.90
CA ASN A 63 -3.41 -18.40 9.02
C ASN A 63 -3.54 -17.88 7.58
N ASP A 64 -3.11 -16.64 7.31
CA ASP A 64 -3.08 -16.12 5.93
C ASP A 64 -2.02 -16.89 5.13
N LYS A 65 -2.38 -17.36 3.93
CA LYS A 65 -1.49 -18.14 3.06
C LYS A 65 -0.18 -17.41 2.71
N ARG A 66 -0.17 -16.08 2.79
CA ARG A 66 1.00 -15.23 2.53
C ARG A 66 1.68 -14.77 3.80
N TYR A 67 1.24 -15.17 4.99
CA TYR A 67 1.84 -14.74 6.26
C TYR A 67 3.35 -15.00 6.29
N TYR A 68 3.79 -16.18 5.86
CA TYR A 68 5.21 -16.54 5.80
C TYR A 68 6.07 -15.55 4.98
N ASP A 69 5.52 -14.94 3.93
CA ASP A 69 6.23 -13.96 3.10
C ASP A 69 6.25 -12.54 3.70
N TYR A 70 5.49 -12.31 4.76
CA TYR A 70 5.24 -11.00 5.38
C TYR A 70 5.45 -11.10 6.90
N GLY A 71 4.38 -11.33 7.69
CA GLY A 71 4.46 -11.38 9.15
C GLY A 71 5.48 -12.40 9.66
N GLY A 72 5.56 -13.58 9.04
CA GLY A 72 6.55 -14.60 9.36
C GLY A 72 8.01 -14.20 9.08
N ARG A 73 8.23 -13.15 8.30
CA ARG A 73 9.56 -12.52 8.09
C ARG A 73 9.83 -11.35 9.03
N GLY A 74 8.90 -11.02 9.93
CA GLY A 74 8.98 -9.83 10.78
C GLY A 74 8.54 -8.53 10.08
N ILE A 75 7.84 -8.61 8.94
CA ILE A 75 7.25 -7.42 8.32
C ILE A 75 6.00 -7.02 9.12
N THR A 76 6.09 -5.86 9.79
CA THR A 76 5.03 -5.33 10.65
C THR A 76 4.31 -4.14 10.02
N ILE A 77 3.29 -3.64 10.72
CA ILE A 77 2.52 -2.45 10.38
C ILE A 77 2.70 -1.46 11.52
N CYS A 78 2.88 -0.16 11.21
CA CYS A 78 2.96 0.85 12.25
C CYS A 78 1.67 0.92 13.06
N GLU A 79 1.79 1.33 14.33
CA GLU A 79 0.68 1.28 15.27
C GLU A 79 -0.52 2.13 14.82
N ARG A 80 -0.25 3.31 14.24
CA ARG A 80 -1.28 4.20 13.71
C ARG A 80 -2.18 3.48 12.70
N TRP A 81 -1.59 2.65 11.85
CA TRP A 81 -2.32 1.95 10.78
C TRP A 81 -3.07 0.70 11.25
N TYR A 82 -3.11 0.41 12.56
CA TYR A 82 -4.10 -0.54 13.09
C TYR A 82 -5.53 -0.03 12.93
N GLN A 83 -5.74 1.28 12.80
CA GLN A 83 -7.03 1.91 12.49
C GLN A 83 -7.04 2.39 11.03
N PHE A 84 -8.17 2.20 10.35
CA PHE A 84 -8.28 2.51 8.91
C PHE A 84 -8.23 4.02 8.65
N GLU A 85 -8.77 4.82 9.57
CA GLU A 85 -8.86 6.28 9.48
C GLU A 85 -7.48 6.93 9.38
N HIS A 86 -6.52 6.42 10.14
CA HIS A 86 -5.13 6.87 10.10
C HIS A 86 -4.40 6.41 8.84
N PHE A 87 -4.68 5.18 8.39
CA PHE A 87 -4.15 4.69 7.12
C PHE A 87 -4.60 5.58 5.95
N ILE A 88 -5.90 5.91 5.87
CA ILE A 88 -6.43 6.71 4.77
C ILE A 88 -6.01 8.18 4.86
N GLU A 89 -5.84 8.72 6.07
CA GLU A 89 -5.27 10.06 6.28
C GLU A 89 -3.82 10.14 5.78
N ASP A 90 -3.01 9.10 6.00
CA ASP A 90 -1.61 9.08 5.58
C ASP A 90 -1.43 8.79 4.08
N MET A 91 -2.22 7.87 3.54
CA MET A 91 -2.06 7.38 2.17
C MET A 91 -2.93 8.09 1.14
N GLY A 92 -4.02 8.73 1.58
CA GLY A 92 -5.03 9.30 0.70
C GLY A 92 -5.77 8.25 -0.15
N LEU A 93 -6.59 8.75 -1.07
CA LEU A 93 -7.36 7.90 -1.99
C LEU A 93 -6.44 7.20 -2.99
N LYS A 94 -6.81 5.98 -3.36
CA LYS A 94 -6.10 5.24 -4.39
C LYS A 94 -6.27 5.96 -5.75
N PRO A 95 -5.20 6.26 -6.51
CA PRO A 95 -5.29 7.07 -7.73
C PRO A 95 -6.15 6.47 -8.86
N GLY A 96 -6.23 5.14 -8.94
CA GLY A 96 -7.00 4.43 -9.96
C GLY A 96 -7.03 2.92 -9.70
N GLU A 97 -7.85 2.17 -10.42
CA GLU A 97 -8.10 0.75 -10.10
C GLU A 97 -6.86 -0.16 -10.18
N ASP A 98 -5.89 0.18 -11.03
CA ASP A 98 -4.65 -0.58 -11.22
C ASP A 98 -3.58 -0.36 -10.15
N TYR A 99 -3.85 0.53 -9.19
CA TYR A 99 -2.93 0.82 -8.09
C TYR A 99 -3.11 -0.17 -6.94
N SER A 100 -2.04 -0.45 -6.21
CA SER A 100 -2.14 -1.16 -4.94
C SER A 100 -1.09 -0.64 -3.96
N ILE A 101 -1.28 -0.93 -2.67
CA ILE A 101 -0.33 -0.53 -1.65
C ILE A 101 0.98 -1.29 -1.85
N GLU A 102 2.05 -0.55 -2.07
CA GLU A 102 3.40 -1.07 -2.31
C GLU A 102 4.35 -0.50 -1.28
N ARG A 103 5.30 -1.32 -0.80
CA ARG A 103 6.36 -0.84 0.09
C ARG A 103 7.54 -0.37 -0.74
N ILE A 104 8.06 0.83 -0.51
CA ILE A 104 9.24 1.35 -1.23
C ILE A 104 10.44 0.41 -1.03
N ASP A 105 10.73 0.05 0.22
CA ASP A 105 11.66 -1.01 0.59
C ASP A 105 10.88 -2.26 1.02
N ASN A 106 11.01 -3.31 0.21
CA ASN A 106 10.33 -4.59 0.42
C ASN A 106 10.80 -5.39 1.64
N ASN A 107 11.91 -4.99 2.26
CA ASN A 107 12.42 -5.59 3.49
C ASN A 107 11.97 -4.86 4.76
N LYS A 108 11.29 -3.71 4.63
CA LYS A 108 10.78 -2.93 5.77
C LYS A 108 9.28 -3.10 5.97
N GLY A 109 8.76 -2.59 7.08
CA GLY A 109 7.35 -2.64 7.45
C GLY A 109 6.44 -1.72 6.63
N TYR A 110 5.16 -1.73 6.97
CA TYR A 110 4.15 -0.81 6.45
C TYR A 110 4.03 0.44 7.33
N TYR A 111 4.44 1.58 6.78
CA TYR A 111 4.33 2.91 7.39
C TYR A 111 4.43 3.97 6.30
N LYS A 112 3.98 5.19 6.59
CA LYS A 112 3.79 6.27 5.62
C LYS A 112 5.01 6.51 4.72
N GLU A 113 6.20 6.60 5.30
CA GLU A 113 7.44 6.91 4.59
C GLU A 113 7.96 5.75 3.73
N ASN A 114 7.47 4.53 3.96
CA ASN A 114 7.84 3.33 3.21
C ASN A 114 6.70 2.78 2.37
N CYS A 115 5.60 3.49 2.20
CA CYS A 115 4.45 2.98 1.46
C CYS A 115 3.93 4.01 0.45
N VAL A 116 3.56 3.51 -0.72
CA VAL A 116 2.99 4.32 -1.81
C VAL A 116 1.88 3.55 -2.51
N TRP A 117 0.97 4.27 -3.16
CA TRP A 117 0.13 3.66 -4.18
C TRP A 117 0.98 3.46 -5.45
N ALA A 118 1.18 2.22 -5.87
CA ALA A 118 1.97 1.89 -7.05
C ALA A 118 1.13 1.13 -8.08
N ASP A 119 1.35 1.42 -9.35
CA ASP A 119 0.78 0.67 -10.46
C ASP A 119 1.45 -0.70 -10.62
N ARG A 120 0.87 -1.54 -11.49
CA ARG A 120 1.39 -2.89 -11.75
C ARG A 120 2.83 -2.90 -12.27
N LYS A 121 3.22 -1.91 -13.08
CA LYS A 121 4.56 -1.82 -13.68
C LYS A 121 5.62 -1.53 -12.61
N THR A 122 5.31 -0.62 -11.69
CA THR A 122 6.17 -0.25 -10.56
C THR A 122 6.33 -1.42 -9.60
N GLN A 123 5.24 -2.11 -9.25
CA GLN A 123 5.30 -3.31 -8.39
C GLN A 123 6.15 -4.43 -9.00
N GLN A 124 6.06 -4.66 -10.32
CA GLN A 124 6.88 -5.68 -10.99
C GLN A 124 8.38 -5.35 -10.97
N ARG A 125 8.73 -4.06 -10.98
CA ARG A 125 10.11 -3.61 -10.83
C ARG A 125 10.57 -3.74 -9.38
N ASN A 126 9.68 -3.52 -8.43
CA ASN A 126 9.95 -3.68 -7.01
C ASN A 126 9.70 -5.10 -6.51
N THR A 127 10.61 -6.02 -6.83
CA THR A 127 10.56 -7.38 -6.29
C THR A 127 11.71 -7.63 -5.34
N ARG A 128 11.55 -8.67 -4.51
CA ARG A 128 12.62 -9.15 -3.65
C ARG A 128 13.83 -9.60 -4.48
N ALA A 129 15.02 -9.52 -3.87
CA ALA A 129 16.19 -10.18 -4.41
C ALA A 129 15.96 -11.70 -4.50
N SER A 130 16.64 -12.34 -5.46
CA SER A 130 16.67 -13.81 -5.55
C SER A 130 17.17 -14.43 -4.25
N LYS A 131 16.66 -15.62 -3.90
CA LYS A 131 17.13 -16.41 -2.73
C LYS A 131 18.63 -16.72 -2.79
N SER A 132 19.22 -16.77 -3.98
CA SER A 132 20.66 -16.97 -4.16
C SER A 132 21.50 -15.74 -3.83
N ASN A 133 20.90 -14.54 -3.82
CA ASN A 133 21.59 -13.32 -3.47
C ASN A 133 21.71 -13.18 -1.95
N LYS A 134 22.89 -13.48 -1.42
CA LYS A 134 23.19 -13.43 0.02
C LYS A 134 23.16 -12.04 0.63
N LEU A 135 23.26 -10.98 -0.18
CA LEU A 135 23.12 -9.61 0.31
C LEU A 135 21.66 -9.21 0.54
N GLY A 136 20.70 -9.92 -0.07
CA GLY A 136 19.28 -9.54 -0.01
C GLY A 136 18.92 -8.27 -0.79
N LEU A 137 19.86 -7.72 -1.56
CA LEU A 137 19.72 -6.45 -2.29
C LEU A 137 19.50 -6.69 -3.78
N LYS A 138 18.33 -6.32 -4.30
CA LYS A 138 18.01 -6.58 -5.72
C LYS A 138 18.95 -5.81 -6.65
N GLY A 139 19.60 -6.54 -7.55
CA GLY A 139 20.55 -5.96 -8.50
C GLY A 139 21.89 -5.56 -7.89
N VAL A 140 22.18 -5.93 -6.64
CA VAL A 140 23.51 -5.77 -6.02
C VAL A 140 23.99 -7.12 -5.51
N THR A 141 25.15 -7.57 -5.99
CA THR A 141 25.77 -8.86 -5.61
C THR A 141 27.24 -8.66 -5.24
N TYR A 142 27.87 -9.71 -4.70
CA TYR A 142 29.30 -9.71 -4.38
C TYR A 142 30.03 -10.75 -5.25
N ASP A 143 30.99 -10.28 -6.05
CA ASP A 143 31.89 -11.13 -6.85
C ASP A 143 33.11 -11.52 -5.99
N LYS A 144 33.04 -12.72 -5.42
CA LYS A 144 34.11 -13.27 -4.56
C LYS A 144 35.44 -13.42 -5.30
N SER A 145 35.43 -13.66 -6.61
CA SER A 145 36.66 -13.88 -7.37
C SER A 145 37.50 -12.61 -7.53
N ARG A 146 36.84 -11.45 -7.51
CA ARG A 146 37.48 -10.14 -7.66
C ARG A 146 37.48 -9.31 -6.38
N GLY A 147 36.75 -9.75 -5.36
CA GLY A 147 36.54 -9.00 -4.13
C GLY A 147 35.81 -7.67 -4.37
N LYS A 148 34.83 -7.64 -5.28
CA LYS A 148 34.10 -6.42 -5.68
C LYS A 148 32.59 -6.59 -5.56
N TYR A 149 31.90 -5.51 -5.24
CA TYR A 149 30.44 -5.43 -5.32
C TYR A 149 30.01 -5.11 -6.75
N VAL A 150 28.99 -5.80 -7.25
CA VAL A 150 28.47 -5.61 -8.61
C VAL A 150 27.07 -5.01 -8.51
N ALA A 151 26.86 -3.86 -9.16
CA ALA A 151 25.54 -3.29 -9.34
C ALA A 151 25.06 -3.51 -10.78
N GLN A 152 23.82 -3.99 -10.94
CA GLN A 152 23.22 -4.28 -12.22
C GLN A 152 21.78 -3.78 -12.35
N LEU A 153 21.43 -3.22 -13.52
CA LEU A 153 20.06 -2.82 -13.86
C LEU A 153 19.75 -3.11 -15.32
N TYR A 154 18.63 -3.79 -15.56
CA TYR A 154 17.99 -3.83 -16.87
C TYR A 154 16.77 -2.91 -16.88
N ALA A 155 16.73 -1.98 -17.83
CA ALA A 155 15.59 -1.10 -18.06
C ALA A 155 15.29 -1.02 -19.56
N ASN A 156 14.01 -1.12 -19.94
CA ASN A 156 13.55 -1.05 -21.33
C ASN A 156 14.31 -1.99 -22.28
N GLY A 157 14.56 -3.24 -21.83
CA GLY A 157 15.26 -4.26 -22.61
C GLY A 157 16.79 -4.08 -22.70
N LYS A 158 17.35 -3.03 -22.09
CA LYS A 158 18.79 -2.75 -22.13
C LYS A 158 19.43 -2.89 -20.75
N ASN A 159 20.68 -3.36 -20.72
CA ASN A 159 21.49 -3.34 -19.51
C ASN A 159 22.04 -1.93 -19.32
N VAL A 160 21.41 -1.14 -18.44
CA VAL A 160 21.71 0.29 -18.23
C VAL A 160 22.71 0.51 -17.10
N LEU A 161 23.00 -0.51 -16.29
CA LEU A 161 24.03 -0.50 -15.27
C LEU A 161 24.65 -1.88 -15.16
N HIS A 162 25.97 -1.98 -15.31
CA HIS A 162 26.73 -3.19 -15.01
C HIS A 162 28.15 -2.78 -14.58
N LYS A 163 28.28 -2.36 -13.32
CA LYS A 163 29.53 -1.80 -12.78
C LYS A 163 29.97 -2.54 -11.52
N ARG A 164 31.28 -2.49 -11.26
CA ARG A 164 31.92 -3.04 -10.07
C ARG A 164 32.39 -1.91 -9.17
N PHE A 165 32.31 -2.12 -7.87
CA PHE A 165 32.64 -1.15 -6.82
C PHE A 165 33.42 -1.83 -5.71
N ASP A 166 34.17 -1.03 -4.98
CA ASP A 166 35.00 -1.51 -3.87
C ASP A 166 34.17 -1.65 -2.61
N THR A 167 33.17 -0.79 -2.45
CA THR A 167 32.27 -0.80 -1.30
C THR A 167 30.83 -1.19 -1.68
N LEU A 168 30.11 -1.73 -0.70
CA LEU A 168 28.69 -2.05 -0.85
C LEU A 168 27.86 -0.78 -1.06
N GLU A 169 28.20 0.30 -0.36
CA GLU A 169 27.48 1.56 -0.38
C GLU A 169 27.51 2.22 -1.76
N GLU A 170 28.68 2.22 -2.42
CA GLU A 170 28.82 2.72 -3.79
C GLU A 170 27.96 1.91 -4.77
N ALA A 171 27.94 0.59 -4.62
CA ALA A 171 27.11 -0.27 -5.46
C ALA A 171 25.61 0.00 -5.27
N ILE A 172 25.15 0.16 -4.01
CA ILE A 172 23.75 0.52 -3.70
C ILE A 172 23.41 1.89 -4.25
N LYS A 173 24.28 2.89 -4.05
CA LYS A 173 24.09 4.25 -4.54
C LYS A 173 23.97 4.26 -6.06
N SER A 174 24.91 3.61 -6.76
CA SER A 174 24.89 3.54 -8.22
C SER A 174 23.65 2.81 -8.75
N ARG A 175 23.22 1.73 -8.06
CA ARG A 175 21.97 1.03 -8.37
C ARG A 175 20.76 1.98 -8.28
N LYS A 176 20.65 2.73 -7.19
CA LYS A 176 19.54 3.67 -6.94
C LYS A 176 19.52 4.81 -7.95
N GLU A 177 20.68 5.41 -8.25
CA GLU A 177 20.80 6.45 -9.28
C GLU A 177 20.35 5.95 -10.66
N ALA A 178 20.68 4.71 -11.01
CA ALA A 178 20.24 4.11 -12.25
C ALA A 178 18.71 3.87 -12.27
N GLU A 179 18.09 3.48 -11.15
CA GLU A 179 16.63 3.38 -11.05
C GLU A 179 15.97 4.73 -11.23
N ASP A 180 16.45 5.75 -10.52
CA ASP A 180 15.91 7.10 -10.58
C ASP A 180 15.98 7.65 -12.01
N LYS A 181 17.12 7.50 -12.67
CA LYS A 181 17.32 7.93 -14.06
C LYS A 181 16.40 7.23 -15.07
N ASN A 182 16.09 5.94 -14.86
CA ASN A 182 15.39 5.13 -15.86
C ASN A 182 13.89 4.92 -15.57
N TRP A 183 13.45 5.07 -14.32
CA TRP A 183 12.11 4.70 -13.88
C TRP A 183 11.34 5.80 -13.14
N LYS A 184 11.98 6.84 -12.60
CA LYS A 184 11.26 7.95 -11.93
C LYS A 184 10.80 9.07 -12.88
N SER A 185 11.27 9.07 -14.12
CA SER A 185 10.86 10.03 -15.17
C SER A 185 9.77 9.49 -16.11
N SER A 186 8.95 8.53 -15.67
CA SER A 186 7.90 7.90 -16.47
C SER A 186 6.64 7.63 -15.66
#